data_AF-A0A9D4IJ91-F1
#
_entry.id   AF-A0A9D4IJ91-F1
#
_cell.length_a   1.000
_cell.length_b   1.000
_cell.length_c   1.000
_cell.angle_alpha   90.00
_cell.angle_beta   90.00
_cell.angle_gamma   90.00
#
_symmetry.space_group_name_H-M   'P 1'
#
loop_
_entity.id
_entity.type
_entity.pdbx_description
1 polymer ?
#
loop_
_entity_poly.entity_id
_entity_poly.type
_entity_poly.pdbx_seq_one_letter_code
_entity_poly.pdbx_strand_id
1 'polypeptide(L)'
;MEVWFVTLIFVLLSITTTVQFGCSECQQACTWLSWESWSSCSETCGPGWQTRMRGVSCNLIAEMRRNKDCITECGINADWRDRQECNDFCYNGGSIWQWGSGCDCRDGYYGSCCENGKYVSI
;
A
#
# COMPACT_ATOMS: atom_id res chain seq x y z
N MET A 1 29.49 56.53 -17.34
CA MET A 1 28.61 55.34 -17.45
C MET A 1 28.40 54.85 -16.03
N GLU A 2 27.17 55.04 -15.58
CA GLU A 2 26.68 55.01 -14.20
C GLU A 2 26.97 53.65 -13.54
N VAL A 3 27.84 53.62 -12.52
CA VAL A 3 28.27 52.39 -11.78
C VAL A 3 27.06 51.62 -11.22
N TRP A 4 26.00 52.36 -10.94
CA TRP A 4 24.67 51.92 -10.52
C TRP A 4 23.96 51.06 -11.57
N PHE A 5 24.19 51.27 -12.87
CA PHE A 5 23.63 50.41 -13.93
C PHE A 5 24.28 49.03 -13.94
N VAL A 6 25.58 48.97 -13.69
CA VAL A 6 26.34 47.72 -13.67
C VAL A 6 25.92 46.87 -12.47
N THR A 7 25.80 47.47 -11.28
CA THR A 7 25.34 46.75 -10.08
C THR A 7 23.89 46.27 -10.21
N LEU A 8 23.01 47.04 -10.85
CA LEU A 8 21.61 46.64 -11.10
C LEU A 8 21.53 45.40 -12.03
N ILE A 9 22.37 45.35 -13.07
CA ILE A 9 22.44 44.21 -14.00
C ILE A 9 22.95 42.95 -13.29
N PHE A 10 23.98 43.06 -12.43
CA PHE A 10 24.48 41.92 -11.65
C PHE A 10 23.45 41.39 -10.63
N VAL A 11 22.67 42.29 -10.01
CA VAL A 11 21.57 41.91 -9.09
C VAL A 11 20.42 41.24 -9.85
N LEU A 12 20.08 41.67 -11.06
CA LEU A 12 19.03 41.04 -11.87
C LEU A 12 19.47 39.67 -12.45
N LEU A 13 20.76 39.50 -12.77
CA LEU A 13 21.32 38.21 -13.21
C LEU A 13 21.42 37.18 -12.06
N SER A 14 21.59 37.63 -10.82
CA SER A 14 21.56 36.73 -9.65
C SER A 14 20.15 36.35 -9.19
N ILE A 15 19.14 37.22 -9.41
CA ILE A 15 17.72 36.92 -9.12
C ILE A 15 17.11 35.92 -10.13
N THR A 16 17.63 35.87 -11.36
CA THR A 16 17.10 34.98 -12.42
C THR A 16 17.71 33.57 -12.42
N THR A 17 18.75 33.32 -11.63
CA THR A 17 19.51 32.05 -11.67
C THR A 17 19.17 31.05 -10.58
N THR A 18 18.19 31.31 -9.72
CA THR A 18 17.63 30.23 -8.89
C THR A 18 16.70 29.40 -9.76
N VAL A 19 17.26 28.50 -10.57
CA VAL A 19 16.54 27.34 -11.07
C VAL A 19 16.19 26.53 -9.82
N GLN A 20 15.01 26.79 -9.26
CA GLN A 20 14.42 25.90 -8.28
C GLN A 20 14.21 24.59 -9.05
N PHE A 21 15.05 23.59 -8.80
CA PHE A 21 14.74 22.21 -9.13
C PHE A 21 13.57 21.80 -8.26
N GLY A 22 12.40 22.32 -8.60
CA GLY A 22 11.16 22.05 -7.90
C GLY A 22 10.84 20.58 -8.11
N CYS A 23 10.56 19.90 -7.01
CA CYS A 23 9.99 18.57 -6.86
C CYS A 23 8.81 18.20 -7.80
N SER A 24 8.35 19.13 -8.63
CA SER A 24 7.29 18.93 -9.63
C SER A 24 7.62 17.89 -10.72
N GLU A 25 8.89 17.73 -11.10
CA GLU A 25 9.29 16.69 -12.07
C GLU A 25 9.28 15.30 -11.42
N CYS A 26 9.56 15.24 -10.12
CA CYS A 26 9.59 13.98 -9.40
C CYS A 26 8.22 13.33 -9.34
N GLN A 27 7.20 14.12 -9.02
CA GLN A 27 5.83 13.63 -8.89
C GLN A 27 5.24 13.11 -10.23
N GLN A 28 5.64 13.70 -11.37
CA GLN A 28 5.22 13.23 -12.69
C GLN A 28 5.93 11.95 -13.15
N ALA A 29 7.12 11.66 -12.61
CA ALA A 29 7.89 10.49 -12.98
C ALA A 29 7.47 9.20 -12.23
N CYS A 30 6.51 9.30 -11.31
CA CYS A 30 6.18 8.23 -10.38
C CYS A 30 4.91 7.51 -10.79
N THR A 31 5.05 6.21 -11.03
CA THR A 31 3.97 5.34 -11.49
C THR A 31 3.80 4.18 -10.54
N TRP A 32 2.54 3.90 -10.17
CA TRP A 32 2.22 2.71 -9.39
C TRP A 32 2.64 1.45 -10.14
N LEU A 33 3.33 0.55 -9.44
CA LEU A 33 3.50 -0.81 -9.91
C LEU A 33 2.18 -1.57 -9.76
N SER A 34 2.08 -2.67 -10.50
CA SER A 34 0.99 -3.62 -10.33
C SER A 34 0.95 -4.11 -8.88
N TRP A 35 -0.26 -4.36 -8.39
CA TRP A 35 -0.45 -5.09 -7.16
C TRP A 35 0.15 -6.49 -7.28
N GLU A 36 0.82 -6.92 -6.22
CA GLU A 36 1.11 -8.33 -6.00
C GLU A 36 -0.21 -9.10 -5.80
N SER A 37 -0.12 -10.42 -5.94
CA SER A 37 -1.20 -11.31 -5.57
C SER A 37 -1.57 -11.13 -4.10
N TRP A 38 -2.84 -11.33 -3.77
CA TRP A 38 -3.25 -11.46 -2.37
C TRP A 38 -2.50 -12.59 -1.68
N SER A 39 -2.12 -12.36 -0.42
CA SER A 39 -1.64 -13.40 0.46
C SER A 39 -2.71 -14.47 0.64
N SER A 40 -2.31 -15.64 1.13
CA SER A 40 -3.29 -16.57 1.71
C SER A 40 -4.11 -15.86 2.80
N CYS A 41 -5.36 -16.28 2.95
CA CYS A 41 -6.21 -15.83 4.04
C CYS A 41 -5.57 -16.21 5.39
N SER A 42 -5.72 -15.35 6.39
CA SER A 42 -5.21 -15.60 7.74
C SER A 42 -5.83 -16.83 8.38
N GLU A 43 -7.07 -17.12 8.01
CA GLU A 43 -7.82 -18.28 8.44
C GLU A 43 -8.06 -19.24 7.28
N THR A 44 -8.28 -20.51 7.58
CA THR A 44 -8.65 -21.51 6.56
C THR A 44 -10.16 -21.62 6.35
N CYS A 45 -10.95 -21.08 7.28
CA CYS A 45 -12.40 -21.09 7.33
C CYS A 45 -12.87 -20.08 8.38
N GLY A 46 -14.14 -19.68 8.34
CA GLY A 46 -14.62 -18.55 9.14
C GLY A 46 -13.96 -17.22 8.73
N PRO A 47 -14.34 -16.11 9.35
CA PRO A 47 -13.89 -14.78 8.94
C PRO A 47 -12.38 -14.61 9.11
N GLY A 48 -11.68 -14.27 8.03
CA GLY A 48 -10.24 -14.00 8.02
C GLY A 48 -9.88 -12.75 7.22
N TRP A 49 -8.57 -12.47 7.17
CA TRP A 49 -8.02 -11.33 6.44
C TRP A 49 -6.89 -11.75 5.51
N GLN A 50 -6.83 -11.12 4.35
CA GLN A 50 -5.69 -11.25 3.44
C GLN A 50 -5.15 -9.87 3.10
N THR A 51 -3.87 -9.82 2.75
CA THR A 51 -3.16 -8.59 2.42
C THR A 51 -2.45 -8.71 1.08
N ARG A 52 -2.25 -7.59 0.40
CA ARG A 52 -1.41 -7.51 -0.80
C ARG A 52 -0.59 -6.25 -0.73
N MET A 53 0.46 -6.19 -1.54
CA MET A 53 1.39 -5.06 -1.57
C MET A 53 1.57 -4.56 -2.98
N ARG A 54 1.94 -3.30 -3.14
CA ARG A 54 2.46 -2.76 -4.39
C ARG A 54 3.57 -1.78 -4.11
N GLY A 55 4.43 -1.57 -5.10
CA GLY A 55 5.42 -0.51 -5.06
C GLY A 55 5.04 0.69 -5.92
N VAL A 56 5.94 1.67 -5.93
CA VAL A 56 5.96 2.78 -6.89
C VAL A 56 7.29 2.72 -7.63
N SER A 57 7.25 2.88 -8.94
CA SER A 57 8.45 3.03 -9.77
C SER A 57 8.65 4.49 -10.15
N CYS A 58 9.91 4.95 -10.11
CA CYS A 58 10.32 6.26 -10.61
C CYS A 58 11.05 6.11 -11.94
N ASN A 59 10.47 6.65 -12.99
CA ASN A 59 11.05 6.72 -14.33
C ASN A 59 11.92 7.99 -14.50
N LEU A 60 12.75 8.27 -13.51
CA LEU A 60 13.71 9.38 -13.53
C LEU A 60 15.04 8.94 -14.16
N ILE A 61 15.79 9.90 -14.72
CA ILE A 61 17.19 9.69 -15.11
C ILE A 61 18.03 9.31 -13.88
N ALA A 62 19.07 8.51 -14.07
CA ALA A 62 19.87 7.92 -12.99
C ALA A 62 20.46 8.96 -12.01
N GLU A 63 20.65 10.19 -12.45
CA GLU A 63 21.16 11.30 -11.62
C GLU A 63 20.11 11.82 -10.63
N MET A 64 18.83 11.87 -11.03
CA MET A 64 17.72 12.31 -10.19
C MET A 64 17.27 11.23 -9.20
N ARG A 65 17.48 9.93 -9.50
CA ARG A 65 17.21 8.83 -8.55
C ARG A 65 18.02 8.89 -7.27
N ARG A 66 19.18 9.57 -7.27
CA ARG A 66 20.00 9.77 -6.06
C ARG A 66 19.51 10.92 -5.20
N ASN A 67 18.56 11.72 -5.68
CA ASN A 67 17.94 12.74 -4.86
C ASN A 67 17.03 12.07 -3.82
N LYS A 68 17.41 12.18 -2.55
CA LYS A 68 16.68 11.62 -1.41
C LYS A 68 15.25 12.18 -1.29
N ASP A 69 15.05 13.41 -1.77
CA ASP A 69 13.75 14.08 -1.77
C ASP A 69 12.79 13.35 -2.72
N CYS A 70 13.29 12.91 -3.88
CA CYS A 70 12.51 12.17 -4.85
C CYS A 70 12.06 10.79 -4.38
N ILE A 71 12.93 10.07 -3.67
CA ILE A 71 12.60 8.76 -3.10
C ILE A 71 11.46 8.88 -2.11
N THR A 72 11.48 9.96 -1.31
CA THR A 72 10.52 10.21 -0.24
C THR A 72 9.17 10.66 -0.80
N GLU A 73 9.17 11.59 -1.75
CA GLU A 73 7.93 12.11 -2.37
C GLU A 73 7.16 11.05 -3.14
N CYS A 74 7.86 10.16 -3.84
CA CYS A 74 7.22 9.08 -4.57
C CYS A 74 6.89 7.88 -3.67
N GLY A 75 7.33 7.89 -2.42
CA GLY A 75 7.11 6.78 -1.49
C GLY A 75 7.65 5.46 -2.04
N ILE A 76 8.83 5.48 -2.69
CA ILE A 76 9.45 4.26 -3.25
C ILE A 76 9.72 3.24 -2.13
N ASN A 77 10.12 3.74 -0.96
CA ASN A 77 10.34 2.95 0.25
C ASN A 77 9.11 2.94 1.17
N ALA A 78 7.99 3.50 0.73
CA ALA A 78 6.77 3.48 1.50
C ALA A 78 6.07 2.13 1.32
N ASP A 79 5.38 1.75 2.39
CA ASP A 79 4.72 0.47 2.51
C ASP A 79 3.25 0.58 2.07
N TRP A 80 2.99 0.28 0.80
CA TRP A 80 1.65 0.36 0.24
C TRP A 80 0.98 -1.01 0.30
N ARG A 81 0.31 -1.28 1.42
CA ARG A 81 -0.49 -2.49 1.61
C ARG A 81 -1.97 -2.20 1.47
N ASP A 82 -2.68 -3.21 0.99
CA ASP A 82 -4.14 -3.27 1.01
C ASP A 82 -4.57 -4.51 1.81
N ARG A 83 -5.73 -4.42 2.45
CA ARG A 83 -6.29 -5.48 3.30
C ARG A 83 -7.76 -5.66 2.98
N GLN A 84 -8.19 -6.91 2.87
CA GLN A 84 -9.60 -7.25 2.73
C GLN A 84 -9.97 -8.49 3.54
N GLU A 85 -11.28 -8.63 3.77
CA GLU A 85 -11.86 -9.85 4.32
C GLU A 85 -11.72 -11.00 3.31
N CYS A 86 -11.57 -12.20 3.84
CA CYS A 86 -11.58 -13.46 3.11
C CYS A 86 -12.26 -14.52 3.96
N ASN A 87 -12.75 -15.55 3.27
CA ASN A 87 -13.59 -16.62 3.80
C ASN A 87 -14.93 -16.14 4.39
N ASP A 88 -16.02 -16.59 3.80
CA ASP A 88 -17.38 -16.33 4.24
C ASP A 88 -18.13 -17.62 4.61
N PHE A 89 -17.38 -18.71 4.85
CA PHE A 89 -17.94 -20.03 5.03
C PHE A 89 -17.57 -20.66 6.38
N CYS A 90 -18.47 -21.52 6.83
CA CYS A 90 -18.29 -22.42 7.95
C CYS A 90 -18.75 -23.81 7.49
N TYR A 91 -18.14 -24.88 8.00
CA TYR A 91 -18.52 -26.23 7.61
C TYR A 91 -19.87 -26.63 8.22
N ASN A 92 -20.47 -27.69 7.67
CA ASN A 92 -21.68 -28.33 8.21
C ASN A 92 -22.87 -27.37 8.47
N GLY A 93 -22.99 -26.33 7.64
CA GLY A 93 -24.08 -25.36 7.72
C GLY A 93 -23.97 -24.39 8.91
N GLY A 94 -22.78 -24.27 9.52
CA GLY A 94 -22.49 -23.21 10.47
C GLY A 94 -22.60 -21.82 9.84
N SER A 95 -22.72 -20.79 10.67
CA SER A 95 -22.84 -19.39 10.22
C SER A 95 -21.73 -18.53 10.81
N ILE A 96 -21.38 -17.42 10.15
CA ILE A 96 -20.39 -16.50 10.71
C ILE A 96 -21.01 -15.77 11.91
N TRP A 97 -20.30 -15.72 13.02
CA TRP A 97 -20.72 -14.89 14.16
C TRP A 97 -20.70 -13.40 13.78
N GLN A 98 -21.79 -12.69 14.11
CA GLN A 98 -21.96 -11.26 13.75
C GLN A 98 -20.90 -10.32 14.33
N TRP A 99 -20.09 -10.78 15.28
CA TRP A 99 -19.00 -10.02 15.91
C TRP A 99 -17.59 -10.47 15.45
N GLY A 100 -17.52 -11.32 14.42
CA GLY A 100 -16.35 -11.40 13.54
C GLY A 100 -15.15 -12.22 14.03
N SER A 101 -15.33 -13.26 14.85
CA SER A 101 -14.18 -14.07 15.30
C SER A 101 -14.36 -15.59 15.24
N GLY A 102 -15.40 -16.10 14.58
CA GLY A 102 -15.54 -17.55 14.39
C GLY A 102 -16.85 -18.01 13.77
N CYS A 103 -17.00 -19.33 13.72
CA CYS A 103 -18.19 -20.00 13.22
C CYS A 103 -19.15 -20.38 14.35
N ASP A 104 -20.44 -20.09 14.15
CA ASP A 104 -21.55 -20.59 14.96
C ASP A 104 -21.96 -21.96 14.45
N CYS A 105 -21.79 -22.99 15.26
CA CYS A 105 -22.05 -24.35 14.84
C CYS A 105 -23.49 -24.76 15.13
N ARG A 106 -24.11 -25.43 14.16
CA ARG A 106 -25.40 -26.10 14.38
C ARG A 106 -25.25 -27.21 15.42
N ASP A 107 -26.38 -27.54 16.05
CA ASP A 107 -26.45 -28.66 16.98
C ASP A 107 -25.90 -29.95 16.37
N GLY A 108 -25.03 -30.62 17.13
CA GLY A 108 -24.34 -31.82 16.67
C GLY A 108 -23.00 -31.58 15.98
N TYR A 109 -22.59 -30.33 15.75
CA TYR A 109 -21.25 -29.99 15.23
C TYR A 109 -20.43 -29.15 16.22
N TYR A 110 -19.10 -29.18 16.08
CA TYR A 110 -18.15 -28.42 16.89
C TYR A 110 -16.80 -28.27 16.16
N GLY A 111 -15.89 -27.49 16.74
CA GLY A 111 -14.62 -27.10 16.11
C GLY A 111 -14.60 -25.61 15.80
N SER A 112 -13.45 -25.07 15.42
CA SER A 112 -13.32 -23.64 15.11
C SER A 112 -14.11 -23.25 13.85
N CYS A 113 -14.35 -24.21 12.97
CA CYS A 113 -15.06 -24.05 11.72
C CYS A 113 -16.24 -25.01 11.56
N CYS A 114 -16.69 -25.61 12.67
CA CYS A 114 -17.76 -26.61 12.69
C CYS A 114 -17.44 -27.88 11.89
N GLU A 115 -16.16 -28.22 11.77
CA GLU A 115 -15.66 -29.34 10.98
C GLU A 115 -15.92 -30.72 11.60
N ASN A 116 -16.15 -30.79 12.92
CA ASN A 116 -16.33 -32.05 13.64
C ASN A 116 -17.80 -32.30 13.99
N GLY A 117 -18.23 -33.56 13.97
CA GLY A 117 -19.58 -33.99 14.39
C GLY A 117 -19.56 -34.73 15.73
N LYS A 118 -20.49 -34.41 16.64
CA LYS A 118 -20.63 -35.02 17.97
C LYS A 118 -21.17 -36.45 17.94
N TYR A 119 -21.92 -36.80 16.90
CA TYR A 119 -22.64 -38.06 16.76
C TYR A 119 -22.15 -38.92 15.59
N VAL A 120 -20.90 -38.72 15.15
CA VAL A 120 -20.24 -39.67 14.24
C VAL A 120 -19.85 -40.90 15.07
N SER A 121 -20.86 -41.68 15.46
CA SER A 121 -20.69 -43.02 16.00
C SER A 121 -20.29 -43.94 14.86
N ILE A 122 -19.05 -44.44 14.91
CA ILE A 122 -18.57 -45.59 14.12
C ILE A 122 -19.20 -46.86 14.70
#